data_AF-A0A0A1UK44-F1
#
_entry.id   AF-A0A0A1UK44-F1
#
_cell.length_a   1.000
_cell.length_b   1.000
_cell.length_c   1.000
_cell.angle_alpha   90.00
_cell.angle_beta   90.00
_cell.angle_gamma   90.00
#
_symmetry.space_group_name_H-M   'P 1'
#
loop_
_entity.id
_entity.type
_entity.pdbx_description
1 polymer ?
#
loop_
_entity_poly.entity_id
_entity_poly.type
_entity_poly.pdbx_seq_one_letter_code
_entity_poly.pdbx_strand_id
1 'polypeptide(L)'
;MRLDYVLALKMEIFLERRLQTQVFKSGLGKSIHHARVLIRQRHIRVGKQIVNVPSFVVRLDSQKHNDFALTSPYGGGRKGRVHRKRAAAAANKDAGGDEDEDE
;
A
#
# COMPACT_ATOMS: atom_id res chain seq x y z
N MET A 1 5.33 32.38 -13.94
CA MET A 1 5.22 32.22 -12.48
C MET A 1 5.88 33.42 -11.82
N ARG A 2 5.20 34.11 -10.90
CA ARG A 2 5.82 35.16 -10.08
C ARG A 2 6.54 34.52 -8.89
N LEU A 3 7.72 35.01 -8.55
CA LEU A 3 8.56 34.47 -7.47
C LEU A 3 7.92 34.68 -6.09
N ASP A 4 7.09 35.71 -5.96
CA ASP A 4 6.43 36.10 -4.71
C ASP A 4 5.56 34.99 -4.10
N TYR A 5 5.03 34.08 -4.91
CA TYR A 5 4.25 32.94 -4.42
C TYR A 5 5.07 31.93 -3.61
N VAL A 6 6.39 31.90 -3.79
CA VAL A 6 7.28 31.02 -3.01
C VAL A 6 7.35 31.48 -1.54
N LEU A 7 7.27 32.79 -1.29
CA LEU A 7 7.30 33.35 0.07
C LEU A 7 6.00 33.07 0.84
N ALA A 8 4.89 32.83 0.13
CA ALA A 8 3.59 32.50 0.70
C ALA A 8 3.39 30.99 0.96
N LEU A 9 4.43 30.16 0.76
CA LEU A 9 4.32 28.71 0.95
C LEU A 9 4.05 28.34 2.42
N LYS A 10 2.97 27.60 2.65
CA LYS A 10 2.62 27.02 3.95
C LYS A 10 3.11 25.59 4.09
N MET A 11 3.30 25.12 5.32
CA MET A 11 3.67 23.73 5.62
C MET A 11 2.67 22.70 5.06
N GLU A 12 1.40 23.08 4.98
CA GLU A 12 0.31 22.27 4.42
C GLU A 12 0.64 21.81 2.99
N ILE A 13 1.15 22.70 2.15
CA ILE A 13 1.50 22.39 0.74
C ILE A 13 2.56 21.28 0.68
N PHE A 14 3.54 21.31 1.59
CA PHE A 14 4.56 20.26 1.67
C PHE A 14 3.98 18.94 2.19
N LEU A 15 3.12 19.00 3.21
CA LEU A 15 2.48 17.81 3.76
C LEU A 15 1.58 17.14 2.72
N GLU A 16 0.91 17.90 1.87
CA GLU A 16 0.07 17.36 0.81
C GLU A 16 0.86 16.61 -0.28
N ARG A 17 2.09 17.02 -0.58
CA ARG A 17 2.94 16.37 -1.60
C ARG A 17 3.57 15.06 -1.15
N ARG A 18 3.43 14.66 0.12
CA ARG A 18 3.96 13.40 0.65
C ARG A 18 3.25 12.20 0.02
N LEU A 19 3.98 11.11 -0.22
CA LEU A 19 3.40 9.89 -0.75
C LEU A 19 2.27 9.36 0.14
N GLN A 20 2.40 9.50 1.47
CA GLN A 20 1.36 9.10 2.42
C GLN A 20 0.01 9.79 2.17
N THR A 21 0.00 11.11 1.99
CA THR A 21 -1.22 11.89 1.76
C THR A 21 -1.71 11.73 0.33
N GLN A 22 -0.81 11.63 -0.65
CA GLN A 22 -1.16 11.37 -2.04
C GLN A 22 -1.85 10.01 -2.19
N VAL A 23 -1.34 8.94 -1.59
CA VAL A 23 -1.96 7.60 -1.62
C VAL A 23 -3.33 7.59 -0.96
N PHE A 24 -3.53 8.35 0.12
CA PHE A 24 -4.83 8.52 0.74
C PHE A 24 -5.80 9.30 -0.16
N LYS A 25 -5.38 10.44 -0.72
CA LYS A 25 -6.18 11.26 -1.65
C LYS A 25 -6.53 10.50 -2.94
N SER A 26 -5.66 9.60 -3.41
CA SER A 26 -5.91 8.72 -4.56
C SER A 26 -6.85 7.55 -4.25
N GLY A 27 -7.33 7.39 -3.01
CA GLY A 27 -8.29 6.35 -2.63
C GLY A 27 -7.68 4.94 -2.45
N LEU A 28 -6.36 4.77 -2.58
CA LEU A 28 -5.69 3.47 -2.42
C LEU A 28 -5.65 3.00 -0.95
N GLY A 29 -5.78 3.92 0.00
CA GLY A 29 -5.81 3.63 1.43
C GLY A 29 -7.07 4.18 2.09
N LYS A 30 -7.68 3.39 2.98
CA LYS A 30 -8.87 3.79 3.76
C LYS A 30 -8.61 5.01 4.68
N SER A 31 -7.38 5.18 5.16
CA SER A 31 -6.98 6.26 6.05
C SER A 31 -5.51 6.64 5.84
N ILE A 32 -5.10 7.79 6.37
CA ILE A 32 -3.70 8.25 6.34
C ILE A 32 -2.75 7.25 7.02
N HIS A 33 -3.22 6.58 8.08
CA HIS A 33 -2.43 5.55 8.79
C HIS A 33 -2.36 4.26 7.98
N HIS A 34 -3.45 3.87 7.33
CA HIS A 34 -3.47 2.71 6.44
C HIS A 34 -2.53 2.91 5.24
N ALA A 35 -2.56 4.09 4.60
CA ALA A 35 -1.64 4.44 3.52
C ALA A 35 -0.16 4.31 3.95
N ARG A 36 0.18 4.77 5.16
CA ARG A 36 1.53 4.63 5.73
C ARG A 36 1.97 3.17 5.83
N VAL A 37 1.09 2.30 6.30
CA VAL A 37 1.35 0.85 6.44
C VAL A 37 1.55 0.21 5.06
N LEU A 38 0.69 0.52 4.09
CA LEU A 38 0.81 0.01 2.72
C LEU A 38 2.14 0.38 2.07
N ILE A 39 2.58 1.64 2.24
CA ILE A 39 3.86 2.11 1.74
C ILE A 39 5.01 1.34 2.42
N ARG A 40 5.03 1.31 3.76
CA ARG A 40 6.10 0.61 4.52
C ARG A 40 6.21 -0.87 4.18
N GLN A 41 5.08 -1.53 3.94
CA GLN A 41 5.01 -2.95 3.57
C GLN A 41 5.30 -3.20 2.08
N ARG A 42 5.75 -2.17 1.33
CA ARG A 42 6.17 -2.27 -0.07
C ARG A 42 5.02 -2.61 -1.04
N HIS A 43 3.80 -2.20 -0.72
CA HIS A 43 2.63 -2.44 -1.58
C HIS A 43 2.43 -1.35 -2.64
N ILE A 44 3.02 -0.17 -2.47
CA ILE A 44 2.83 0.98 -3.37
C ILE A 44 4.07 1.16 -4.27
N ARG A 45 3.82 1.45 -5.54
CA ARG A 45 4.83 1.90 -6.50
C ARG A 45 4.53 3.33 -6.97
N VAL A 46 5.60 4.04 -7.33
CA VAL A 46 5.56 5.32 -8.04
C VAL A 46 6.18 5.09 -9.41
N GLY A 47 5.35 5.06 -10.45
CA GLY A 47 5.78 4.63 -11.78
C GLY A 47 6.20 3.17 -11.77
N LYS A 48 7.49 2.91 -12.04
CA LYS A 48 8.06 1.55 -12.06
C LYS A 48 8.69 1.13 -10.73
N GLN A 49 8.98 2.10 -9.85
CA GLN A 49 9.75 1.86 -8.62
C GLN A 49 8.84 1.63 -7.42
N ILE A 50 9.14 0.60 -6.64
CA ILE A 50 8.50 0.39 -5.34
C ILE A 50 9.13 1.36 -4.33
N VAL A 51 8.30 2.15 -3.67
CA VAL A 51 8.74 3.15 -2.68
C VAL A 51 8.21 2.74 -1.31
N ASN A 52 9.10 2.62 -0.33
CA ASN A 52 8.78 2.21 1.03
C ASN A 52 8.90 3.34 2.08
N VAL A 53 9.09 4.58 1.63
CA VAL A 53 9.28 5.76 2.47
C VAL A 53 8.03 6.67 2.38
N PRO A 54 7.23 6.80 3.45
CA PRO A 54 6.00 7.62 3.42
C PRO A 54 6.23 9.13 3.28
N SER A 55 7.43 9.61 3.61
CA SER A 55 7.85 11.02 3.44
C SER A 55 8.35 11.35 2.03
N PHE A 56 8.32 10.42 1.09
CA PHE A 56 8.70 10.67 -0.29
C PHE A 56 7.85 11.82 -0.88
N VAL A 57 8.50 12.84 -1.44
CA VAL A 57 7.82 13.98 -2.07
C VAL A 57 7.51 13.60 -3.51
N VAL A 58 6.23 13.41 -3.82
CA VAL A 58 5.78 12.99 -5.15
C VAL A 58 5.85 14.18 -6.11
N ARG A 59 6.42 13.98 -7.30
CA ARG A 59 6.44 14.98 -8.39
C ARG A 59 5.10 15.00 -9.13
N LEU A 60 4.75 16.11 -9.78
CA LEU A 60 3.45 16.25 -10.47
C LEU A 60 3.27 15.16 -11.54
N ASP A 61 4.31 14.91 -12.34
CA ASP A 61 4.28 13.93 -13.43
C ASP A 61 4.12 12.49 -12.91
N SER A 62 4.75 12.20 -11.76
CA SER A 62 4.72 10.88 -11.14
C SER A 62 3.40 10.60 -10.39
N GLN A 63 2.63 11.65 -10.05
CA GLN A 63 1.42 11.52 -9.25
C GLN A 63 0.36 10.60 -9.91
N LYS A 64 0.23 10.67 -11.23
CA LYS A 64 -0.69 9.82 -12.02
C LYS A 64 -0.29 8.34 -12.03
N HIS A 65 0.96 8.04 -11.68
CA HIS A 65 1.54 6.70 -11.74
C HIS A 65 1.69 6.07 -10.34
N ASN A 66 0.95 6.58 -9.36
CA ASN A 66 0.87 5.98 -8.02
C ASN A 66 -0.18 4.87 -8.03
N ASP A 67 0.26 3.64 -7.83
CA ASP A 67 -0.62 2.48 -7.82
C ASP A 67 -0.03 1.35 -6.96
N PHE A 68 -0.77 0.26 -6.78
CA PHE A 68 -0.22 -0.96 -6.20
C PHE A 68 0.91 -1.52 -7.07
N ALA A 69 1.92 -2.08 -6.40
CA ALA A 69 2.99 -2.79 -7.06
C ALA A 69 2.44 -4.09 -7.67
N LEU A 70 2.87 -4.44 -8.88
CA LEU A 70 2.46 -5.68 -9.55
C LEU A 70 2.83 -6.94 -8.74
N THR A 71 3.91 -6.86 -7.96
CA THR A 71 4.36 -7.94 -7.07
C THR A 71 3.57 -8.00 -5.76
N SER A 72 2.78 -6.97 -5.46
CA SER A 72 1.96 -6.91 -4.25
C SER A 72 0.76 -7.84 -4.37
N PRO A 73 0.34 -8.50 -3.28
CA PRO A 73 -0.94 -9.23 -3.25
C PRO A 73 -2.15 -8.38 -3.69
N TYR A 74 -2.11 -7.08 -3.44
CA TYR A 74 -3.17 -6.14 -3.84
C TYR A 74 -3.11 -5.72 -5.31
N GLY A 75 -1.97 -5.91 -5.98
CA GLY A 75 -1.75 -5.57 -7.39
C GLY A 75 -1.77 -6.78 -8.33
N GLY A 76 -2.39 -7.89 -7.91
CA GLY A 76 -2.45 -9.14 -8.67
C GLY A 76 -1.29 -10.12 -8.41
N GLY A 77 -0.38 -9.77 -7.50
CA GLY A 77 0.72 -10.64 -7.09
C GLY A 77 0.28 -11.81 -6.20
N ARG A 78 1.18 -12.77 -6.00
CA ARG A 78 0.91 -13.96 -5.17
C ARG A 78 0.57 -13.56 -3.73
N LYS A 79 -0.52 -14.13 -3.17
CA LYS A 79 -0.92 -13.96 -1.76
C LYS A 79 0.26 -14.17 -0.80
N GLY A 80 0.34 -13.39 0.28
CA GLY A 80 1.47 -13.39 1.21
C GLY A 80 1.72 -14.72 1.93
N ARG A 81 2.95 -14.93 2.44
CA ARG A 81 3.39 -16.19 3.09
C ARG A 81 2.43 -16.66 4.19
N VAL A 82 2.06 -15.76 5.11
CA VAL A 82 1.21 -16.10 6.26
C VAL A 82 -0.20 -16.48 5.79
N HIS A 83 -0.77 -15.74 4.84
CA HIS A 83 -2.07 -16.08 4.26
C HIS A 83 -2.04 -17.46 3.61
N ARG A 84 -0.98 -17.79 2.85
CA ARG A 84 -0.87 -19.12 2.23
C ARG A 84 -0.69 -20.23 3.27
N LYS A 85 0.13 -20.02 4.30
CA LYS A 85 0.31 -20.99 5.39
C LYS A 85 -1.00 -21.25 6.13
N ARG A 86 -1.77 -20.19 6.42
CA ARG A 86 -3.10 -20.32 7.07
C ARG A 86 -4.12 -21.02 6.17
N ALA A 87 -4.14 -20.72 4.88
CA ALA A 87 -5.04 -21.39 3.94
C ALA A 87 -4.71 -22.88 3.79
N ALA A 88 -3.43 -23.26 3.72
CA ALA A 88 -3.02 -24.66 3.68
C ALA A 88 -3.38 -25.39 4.99
N ALA A 89 -3.17 -24.76 6.14
CA ALA A 89 -3.57 -25.33 7.42
C ALA A 89 -5.09 -25.50 7.55
N ALA A 90 -5.89 -24.59 7.00
CA ALA A 90 -7.35 -24.73 6.95
C ALA A 90 -7.79 -25.88 6.03
N ALA A 91 -7.20 -25.97 4.82
CA ALA A 91 -7.51 -27.06 3.89
C ALA A 91 -7.16 -28.45 4.46
N ASN A 92 -6.06 -28.57 5.22
CA ASN A 92 -5.71 -29.82 5.89
C ASN A 92 -6.64 -30.17 7.05
N LYS A 93 -7.31 -29.18 7.68
CA LYS A 93 -8.33 -29.44 8.70
C LYS A 93 -9.62 -29.94 8.07
N ASP A 94 -10.05 -29.32 6.97
CA ASP A 94 -11.25 -29.75 6.23
C ASP A 94 -11.07 -31.14 5.57
N ALA A 95 -9.84 -31.52 5.21
CA ALA A 95 -9.53 -32.84 4.66
C ALA A 95 -9.34 -33.95 5.72
N GLY A 96 -9.41 -33.62 7.01
CA GLY A 96 -9.19 -34.54 8.13
C GLY A 96 -10.40 -34.73 9.04
N GLY A 97 -11.61 -34.38 8.58
CA GLY A 97 -12.85 -34.67 9.30
C GLY A 97 -13.51 -35.95 8.78
N ASP A 98 -13.14 -37.10 9.36
CA ASP A 98 -13.97 -38.30 9.57
C ASP A 98 -13.12 -39.49 10.10
N GLU A 99 -12.41 -39.30 11.21
CA GLU A 99 -11.97 -40.42 12.08
C GLU A 99 -12.01 -39.94 13.53
N ASP A 100 -13.22 -39.70 14.04
CA ASP A 100 -13.56 -39.77 15.47
C ASP A 100 -15.11 -39.93 15.56
N GLU A 101 -15.65 -40.87 14.79
CA GLU A 101 -16.79 -41.68 15.26
C GLU A 101 -16.13 -42.83 16.04
N ASP A 102 -16.26 -42.83 17.38
CA ASP A 102 -16.29 -44.00 18.28
C ASP A 102 -15.82 -43.64 19.72
N GLU A 103 -16.71 -43.07 20.53
CA GLU A 103 -17.03 -43.48 21.92
C GLU A 103 -18.22 -42.69 22.50
#